data_AF-A0A7W0R7U3-F1
#
_entry.id   AF-A0A7W0R7U3-F1
#
_cell.length_a   1.000
_cell.length_b   1.000
_cell.length_c   1.000
_cell.angle_alpha   90.00
_cell.angle_beta   90.00
_cell.angle_gamma   90.00
#
_symmetry.space_group_name_H-M   'P 1'
#
loop_
_entity.id
_entity.type
_entity.pdbx_description
1 polymer ?
#
loop_
_entity_poly.entity_id
_entity_poly.type
_entity_poly.pdbx_seq_one_letter_code
_entity_poly.pdbx_strand_id
1 'polypeptide(L)'
;VDEVMAELEPIIKRSNLVVSARMRGKLPALKSDRQKVKQIVLNLLSNALKFTPAGLVTITASYDARTRIVRIAVRDTGVGIPDEDQAKVFEDFRQLDTSPARGYGGTGLGLSICRRLVQMLDGSIELVSATSKGSTFALSLPLRLRRR
;
A
#
# COMPACT_ATOMS: atom_id res chain seq x y z
N VAL A 1 -2.99 -6.29 -9.70
CA VAL A 1 -2.32 -6.95 -8.56
C VAL A 1 -1.22 -7.85 -9.09
N ASP A 2 -1.54 -8.79 -9.98
CA ASP A 2 -0.58 -9.74 -10.56
C ASP A 2 0.62 -9.06 -11.23
N GLU A 3 0.40 -7.99 -11.99
CA GLU A 3 1.48 -7.20 -12.60
C GLU A 3 2.46 -6.63 -11.56
N VAL A 4 1.94 -6.13 -10.43
CA VAL A 4 2.76 -5.57 -9.34
C VAL A 4 3.51 -6.67 -8.61
N MET A 5 2.89 -7.83 -8.43
CA MET A 5 3.52 -9.01 -7.84
C MET A 5 4.67 -9.53 -8.70
N ALA A 6 4.49 -9.56 -10.03
CA ALA A 6 5.52 -9.96 -10.98
C ALA A 6 6.71 -8.97 -10.98
N GLU A 7 6.42 -7.67 -10.95
CA GLU A 7 7.46 -6.63 -10.93
C GLU A 7 8.34 -6.70 -9.67
N LEU A 8 7.76 -7.09 -8.52
CA LEU A 8 8.46 -7.22 -7.25
C LEU A 8 8.94 -8.66 -6.96
N GLU A 9 8.70 -9.63 -7.85
CA GLU A 9 9.08 -11.03 -7.69
C GLU A 9 10.57 -11.22 -7.34
N PRO A 10 11.53 -10.52 -7.97
CA PRO A 10 12.95 -10.67 -7.63
C PRO A 10 13.26 -10.25 -6.19
N ILE A 11 12.57 -9.24 -5.66
CA ILE A 11 12.74 -8.74 -4.29
C ILE A 11 12.10 -9.72 -3.31
N ILE A 12 10.90 -10.21 -3.63
CA ILE A 12 10.17 -11.21 -2.83
C ILE A 12 11.02 -12.48 -2.67
N LYS A 13 11.58 -13.01 -3.77
CA LYS A 13 12.42 -14.23 -3.75
C LYS A 13 13.69 -14.10 -2.90
N ARG A 14 14.21 -12.88 -2.73
CA ARG A 14 15.42 -12.60 -1.94
C ARG A 14 15.09 -12.22 -0.49
N SER A 15 13.82 -12.11 -0.14
CA SER A 15 13.36 -11.74 1.20
C SER A 15 13.00 -12.97 2.04
N ASN A 16 12.96 -12.82 3.36
CA ASN A 16 12.47 -13.85 4.29
C ASN A 16 10.95 -13.76 4.51
N LEU A 17 10.20 -13.36 3.47
CA LEU A 17 8.78 -13.03 3.55
C LEU A 17 7.92 -14.03 2.81
N VAL A 18 6.77 -14.35 3.40
CA VAL A 18 5.66 -14.99 2.71
C VAL A 18 4.75 -13.90 2.16
N VAL A 19 4.72 -13.75 0.84
CA VAL A 19 3.90 -12.74 0.16
C VAL A 19 2.74 -13.40 -0.56
N SER A 20 1.51 -12.94 -0.30
CA SER A 20 0.31 -13.52 -0.92
C SER A 20 -0.67 -12.46 -1.42
N ALA A 21 -1.41 -12.81 -2.47
CA ALA A 21 -2.49 -12.00 -3.01
C ALA A 21 -3.83 -12.72 -2.84
N ARG A 22 -4.86 -11.99 -2.37
CA ARG A 22 -6.20 -12.54 -2.13
C ARG A 22 -7.26 -11.64 -2.75
N MET A 23 -8.08 -12.21 -3.62
CA MET A 23 -9.23 -11.53 -4.20
C MET A 23 -10.49 -12.00 -3.45
N ARG A 24 -11.19 -11.08 -2.78
CA ARG A 24 -12.42 -11.38 -2.05
C ARG A 24 -13.61 -11.20 -2.97
N GLY A 25 -14.07 -12.32 -3.53
CA GLY A 25 -15.22 -12.36 -4.44
C GLY A 25 -14.92 -11.83 -5.84
N LYS A 26 -15.96 -11.66 -6.65
CA LYS A 26 -15.87 -11.14 -8.01
C LYS A 26 -15.74 -9.62 -7.97
N LEU A 27 -14.59 -9.09 -8.41
CA LEU A 27 -14.41 -7.65 -8.53
C LEU A 27 -15.03 -7.13 -9.84
N PRO A 28 -15.74 -6.00 -9.80
CA PRO A 28 -16.23 -5.32 -10.99
C PRO A 28 -15.08 -4.64 -11.75
N ALA A 29 -15.32 -4.31 -13.02
CA ALA A 29 -14.40 -3.51 -13.81
C ALA A 29 -14.31 -2.08 -13.24
N LEU A 30 -13.12 -1.68 -12.80
CA LEU A 30 -12.83 -0.35 -12.28
C LEU A 30 -12.48 0.60 -13.43
N LYS A 31 -13.27 1.66 -13.63
CA LYS A 31 -12.95 2.73 -14.59
C LYS A 31 -12.11 3.80 -13.90
N SER A 32 -10.80 3.60 -13.91
CA SER A 32 -9.80 4.46 -13.28
C SER A 32 -8.52 4.49 -14.12
N ASP A 33 -7.56 5.34 -13.75
CA ASP A 33 -6.23 5.36 -14.38
C ASP A 33 -5.38 4.19 -13.86
N ARG A 34 -5.20 3.18 -14.70
CA ARG A 34 -4.45 1.96 -14.37
C ARG A 34 -3.03 2.26 -13.89
N GLN A 35 -2.34 3.21 -14.49
CA GLN A 35 -0.95 3.50 -14.17
C GLN A 35 -0.83 4.15 -12.79
N LYS A 36 -1.75 5.06 -12.45
CA LYS A 36 -1.81 5.67 -11.12
C LYS A 36 -2.13 4.64 -10.03
N VAL A 37 -3.11 3.76 -10.28
CA VAL A 37 -3.44 2.66 -9.35
C VAL A 37 -2.24 1.73 -9.16
N LYS A 38 -1.58 1.34 -10.25
CA LYS A 38 -0.36 0.50 -10.21
C LYS A 38 0.72 1.15 -9.35
N GLN A 39 1.01 2.45 -9.57
CA GLN A 39 2.02 3.18 -8.81
C GLN A 39 1.72 3.22 -7.31
N ILE A 40 0.46 3.47 -6.93
CA ILE A 40 0.05 3.43 -5.52
C ILE A 40 0.33 2.05 -4.93
N VAL A 41 -0.13 0.98 -5.59
CA VAL A 41 0.02 -0.39 -5.09
C VAL A 41 1.49 -0.81 -5.01
N LEU A 42 2.34 -0.42 -5.98
CA LEU A 42 3.79 -0.63 -5.94
C LEU A 42 4.44 0.04 -4.73
N ASN A 43 4.08 1.29 -4.44
CA ASN A 43 4.61 2.01 -3.29
C ASN A 43 4.19 1.37 -1.97
N LEU A 44 2.93 0.93 -1.85
CA LEU A 44 2.46 0.26 -0.65
C LEU A 44 3.14 -1.10 -0.44
N LEU A 45 3.26 -1.90 -1.50
CA LEU A 45 3.87 -3.22 -1.40
C LEU A 45 5.38 -3.13 -1.18
N SER A 46 6.09 -2.24 -1.87
CA SER A 46 7.53 -2.03 -1.63
C SER A 46 7.82 -1.55 -0.21
N ASN A 47 6.99 -0.67 0.37
CA ASN A 47 7.08 -0.29 1.78
C ASN A 47 6.89 -1.49 2.70
N ALA A 48 5.86 -2.31 2.48
CA ALA A 48 5.63 -3.52 3.27
C ALA A 48 6.84 -4.48 3.21
N LEU A 49 7.43 -4.70 2.03
CA LEU A 49 8.63 -5.53 1.87
C LEU A 49 9.85 -4.92 2.57
N LYS A 50 10.01 -3.59 2.52
CA LYS A 50 11.13 -2.87 3.13
C LYS A 50 11.08 -2.90 4.66
N PHE A 51 9.89 -2.75 5.25
CA PHE A 51 9.71 -2.59 6.70
C PHE A 51 9.30 -3.87 7.42
N THR A 52 9.28 -5.00 6.71
CA THR A 52 9.06 -6.33 7.27
C THR A 52 10.30 -7.18 7.07
N PRO A 53 11.17 -7.33 8.08
CA PRO A 53 12.39 -8.14 7.94
C PRO A 53 12.09 -9.63 7.70
N ALA A 54 11.04 -10.15 8.34
CA ALA A 54 10.54 -11.51 8.21
C ALA A 54 9.05 -11.55 8.59
N GLY A 55 8.30 -12.53 8.07
CA GLY A 55 6.87 -12.69 8.33
C GLY A 55 6.02 -12.65 7.06
N LEU A 56 4.86 -11.98 7.13
CA LEU A 56 3.86 -12.04 6.08
C LEU A 56 3.54 -10.66 5.51
N VAL A 57 3.40 -10.62 4.18
CA VAL A 57 2.81 -9.48 3.48
C VAL A 57 1.63 -9.99 2.64
N THR A 58 0.45 -9.41 2.83
CA THR A 58 -0.76 -9.83 2.13
C THR A 58 -1.38 -8.64 1.41
N ILE A 59 -1.58 -8.77 0.10
CA ILE A 59 -2.42 -7.86 -0.67
C ILE A 59 -3.82 -8.45 -0.80
N THR A 60 -4.84 -7.67 -0.41
CA THR A 60 -6.24 -8.07 -0.53
C THR A 60 -6.99 -7.07 -1.39
N ALA A 61 -7.73 -7.53 -2.39
CA ALA A 61 -8.69 -6.69 -3.11
C ALA A 61 -10.11 -7.17 -2.85
N SER A 62 -11.02 -6.23 -2.61
CA SER A 62 -12.42 -6.48 -2.29
C SER A 62 -13.31 -5.39 -2.91
N TYR A 63 -14.59 -5.71 -3.07
CA TYR A 63 -15.58 -4.76 -3.57
C TYR A 63 -16.78 -4.73 -2.63
N ASP A 64 -17.16 -3.53 -2.21
CA ASP A 64 -18.41 -3.30 -1.48
C ASP A 64 -19.48 -2.81 -2.46
N ALA A 65 -20.50 -3.64 -2.68
CA ALA A 65 -21.60 -3.34 -3.58
C ALA A 65 -22.53 -2.22 -3.07
N ARG A 66 -22.60 -2.00 -1.74
CA ARG A 66 -23.46 -0.96 -1.15
C ARG A 66 -22.87 0.42 -1.41
N THR A 67 -21.56 0.57 -1.19
CA THR A 67 -20.83 1.84 -1.38
C THR A 67 -20.28 2.00 -2.80
N ARG A 68 -20.26 0.92 -3.60
CA ARG A 68 -19.64 0.87 -4.94
C ARG A 68 -18.15 1.21 -4.93
N ILE A 69 -17.47 0.81 -3.86
CA ILE A 69 -16.04 1.06 -3.64
C ILE A 69 -15.26 -0.23 -3.83
N VAL A 70 -14.18 -0.14 -4.61
CA VAL A 70 -13.13 -1.17 -4.67
C VAL A 70 -12.07 -0.80 -3.62
N ARG A 71 -11.78 -1.73 -2.72
CA ARG A 71 -10.76 -1.57 -1.68
C ARG A 71 -9.59 -2.52 -1.92
N ILE A 72 -8.39 -1.97 -2.01
CA ILE A 72 -7.12 -2.70 -2.12
C ILE A 72 -6.31 -2.42 -0.85
N ALA A 73 -6.05 -3.45 -0.05
CA ALA A 73 -5.30 -3.34 1.20
C ALA A 73 -3.99 -4.12 1.12
N VAL A 74 -2.88 -3.50 1.53
CA VAL A 74 -1.59 -4.15 1.77
C VAL A 74 -1.38 -4.20 3.27
N ARG A 75 -1.30 -5.42 3.80
CA ARG A 75 -1.05 -5.70 5.21
C ARG A 75 0.31 -6.36 5.37
N ASP A 76 1.09 -5.89 6.33
CA ASP A 76 2.36 -6.47 6.74
C ASP A 76 2.36 -6.83 8.23
N THR A 77 3.36 -7.62 8.63
CA THR A 77 3.64 -7.97 10.03
C THR A 77 4.97 -7.38 10.51
N GLY A 78 5.38 -6.25 9.92
CA GLY A 78 6.67 -5.63 10.16
C GLY A 78 6.74 -4.83 11.44
N VAL A 79 7.66 -3.85 11.46
CA VAL A 79 7.96 -3.03 12.65
C VAL A 79 6.80 -2.16 13.12
N GLY A 80 5.80 -1.92 12.25
CA GLY A 80 4.70 -1.01 12.54
C GLY A 80 5.12 0.46 12.59
N ILE A 81 4.16 1.34 12.91
CA ILE A 81 4.36 2.80 12.97
C ILE A 81 3.76 3.32 14.30
N PRO A 82 4.53 4.06 15.12
CA PRO A 82 4.03 4.70 16.33
C PRO A 82 2.87 5.66 16.05
N ASP A 83 1.90 5.75 16.96
CA ASP A 83 0.69 6.55 16.78
C ASP A 83 1.01 8.03 16.50
N GLU A 84 2.01 8.61 17.18
CA GLU A 84 2.43 9.99 16.94
C GLU A 84 2.99 10.26 15.54
N ASP A 85 3.34 9.21 14.81
CA ASP A 85 3.99 9.26 13.51
C ASP A 85 3.08 8.85 12.34
N GLN A 86 1.95 8.20 12.62
CA GLN A 86 1.01 7.73 11.59
C GLN A 86 0.40 8.87 10.75
N ALA A 87 0.17 10.05 11.32
CA ALA A 87 -0.31 11.19 10.55
C ALA A 87 0.76 11.76 9.61
N LYS A 88 2.02 11.66 10.03
CA LYS A 88 3.19 12.28 9.41
C LYS A 88 3.77 11.45 8.26
N VAL A 89 3.51 10.14 8.19
CA VAL A 89 4.04 9.29 7.10
C VAL A 89 3.52 9.67 5.71
N PHE A 90 2.48 10.51 5.62
CA PHE A 90 1.96 11.03 4.36
C PHE A 90 2.51 12.42 3.99
N GLU A 91 3.37 13.01 4.82
CA GLU A 91 4.06 14.27 4.54
C GLU A 91 5.26 14.03 3.62
N ASP A 92 5.55 15.01 2.75
CA ASP A 92 6.71 14.93 1.86
C ASP A 92 8.02 14.90 2.65
N PHE A 93 8.98 14.09 2.19
CA PHE A 93 10.33 13.97 2.75
C PHE A 93 10.41 13.46 4.21
N ARG A 94 9.30 12.99 4.78
CA ARG A 94 9.28 12.47 6.14
C ARG A 94 9.77 11.02 6.17
N GLN A 95 11.01 10.83 6.59
CA GLN A 95 11.54 9.51 6.93
C GLN A 95 11.48 9.35 8.45
N LEU A 96 10.82 8.30 8.94
CA LEU A 96 10.86 7.94 10.35
C LEU A 96 12.26 7.38 10.64
N ASP A 97 13.14 8.26 11.12
CA ASP A 97 14.51 7.94 11.48
C ASP A 97 14.55 7.17 12.80
N THR A 98 14.76 5.84 12.76
CA THR A 98 15.39 5.04 13.85
C THR A 98 15.49 3.53 13.53
N SER A 99 16.01 3.11 12.37
CA SER A 99 16.45 1.70 12.23
C SER A 99 17.60 1.52 11.23
N PRO A 100 18.50 0.54 11.44
CA PRO A 100 19.77 0.37 10.71
C PRO A 100 19.59 -0.18 9.29
N ALA A 101 18.48 0.13 8.62
CA ALA A 101 18.26 -0.18 7.20
C ALA A 101 19.03 0.81 6.30
N ARG A 102 20.34 0.95 6.53
CA ARG A 102 21.25 1.82 5.76
C ARG A 102 21.44 1.39 4.29
N GLY A 103 20.78 0.32 3.83
CA GLY A 103 20.87 -0.17 2.44
C GLY A 103 19.73 0.27 1.51
N TYR A 104 18.59 0.73 2.03
CA TYR A 104 17.40 1.03 1.23
C TYR A 104 16.94 2.47 1.42
N GLY A 105 17.78 3.42 0.98
CA GLY A 105 17.44 4.84 0.93
C GLY A 105 16.18 5.06 0.11
N GLY A 106 15.11 5.50 0.77
CA GLY A 106 13.89 5.95 0.11
C GLY A 106 13.79 7.47 0.31
N THR A 107 13.35 8.20 -0.70
CA THR A 107 13.27 9.67 -0.67
C THR A 107 12.23 10.24 0.30
N GLY A 108 11.52 9.40 1.05
CA GLY A 108 10.34 9.79 1.86
C GLY A 108 9.11 10.16 1.02
N LEU A 109 9.18 10.07 -0.31
CA LEU A 109 8.10 10.52 -1.21
C LEU A 109 7.04 9.46 -1.51
N GLY A 110 7.28 8.19 -1.16
CA GLY A 110 6.44 7.08 -1.60
C GLY A 110 4.96 7.23 -1.19
N LEU A 111 4.71 7.56 0.08
CA LEU A 111 3.35 7.69 0.62
C LEU A 111 2.71 9.04 0.33
N SER A 112 3.49 10.12 0.20
CA SER A 112 2.97 11.42 -0.21
C SER A 112 2.53 11.42 -1.69
N ILE A 113 3.29 10.75 -2.57
CA ILE A 113 2.87 10.46 -3.95
C ILE A 113 1.57 9.65 -3.95
N CYS A 114 1.45 8.63 -3.09
CA CYS A 114 0.19 7.87 -2.98
C CYS A 114 -0.97 8.80 -2.65
N ARG A 115 -0.83 9.69 -1.66
CA ARG A 115 -1.88 10.63 -1.26
C ARG A 115 -2.33 11.51 -2.43
N ARG A 116 -1.40 12.07 -3.19
CA ARG A 116 -1.70 12.90 -4.39
C ARG A 116 -2.42 12.10 -5.46
N LEU A 117 -1.92 10.91 -5.79
CA LEU A 117 -2.53 10.05 -6.81
C LEU A 117 -3.94 9.63 -6.41
N VAL A 118 -4.15 9.28 -5.14
CA VAL A 118 -5.46 8.88 -4.61
C VAL A 118 -6.47 10.02 -4.73
N GLN A 119 -6.07 11.26 -4.43
CA GLN A 119 -6.92 12.44 -4.64
C GLN A 119 -7.31 12.64 -6.10
N MET A 120 -6.37 12.44 -7.04
CA MET A 120 -6.67 12.51 -8.48
C MET A 120 -7.63 11.41 -8.94
N LEU A 121 -7.76 10.33 -8.18
CA LEU A 121 -8.64 9.21 -8.46
C LEU A 121 -9.96 9.25 -7.68
N ASP A 122 -10.30 10.39 -7.05
CA ASP A 122 -11.46 10.56 -6.16
C ASP A 122 -11.54 9.45 -5.07
N GLY A 123 -10.39 8.93 -4.66
CA GLY A 123 -10.28 7.85 -3.69
C GLY A 123 -9.91 8.33 -2.29
N SER A 124 -9.71 7.37 -1.40
CA SER A 124 -9.10 7.58 -0.09
C SER A 124 -8.01 6.55 0.18
N ILE A 125 -7.08 6.91 1.07
CA ILE A 125 -6.06 6.00 1.60
C ILE A 125 -6.10 6.07 3.12
N GLU A 126 -6.12 4.91 3.75
CA GLU A 126 -6.18 4.74 5.19
C GLU A 126 -4.97 3.95 5.68
N LEU A 127 -4.54 4.25 6.89
CA LEU A 127 -3.51 3.52 7.61
C LEU A 127 -4.09 3.03 8.94
N VAL A 128 -3.87 1.75 9.22
CA VAL A 128 -4.01 1.18 10.57
C VAL A 128 -2.68 0.52 10.90
N SER A 129 -1.99 0.98 11.94
CA SER A 129 -0.70 0.43 12.34
C SER A 129 -0.58 0.40 13.85
N ALA A 130 0.34 -0.42 14.34
CA ALA A 130 0.80 -0.37 15.71
C ALA A 130 2.23 -0.91 15.77
N THR A 131 3.06 -0.31 16.62
CA THR A 131 4.45 -0.73 16.84
C THR A 131 4.52 -2.23 17.12
N SER A 132 5.42 -2.91 16.40
CA SER A 132 5.66 -4.36 16.44
C SER A 132 4.47 -5.26 16.04
N LYS A 133 3.38 -4.69 15.52
CA LYS A 133 2.22 -5.44 15.00
C LYS A 133 2.07 -5.37 13.47
N GLY A 134 2.94 -4.61 12.80
CA GLY A 134 2.88 -4.31 11.38
C GLY A 134 1.88 -3.22 11.03
N SER A 135 1.67 -3.01 9.74
CA SER A 135 0.78 -1.98 9.20
C SER A 135 -0.24 -2.54 8.21
N THR A 136 -1.34 -1.84 8.03
CA THR A 136 -2.30 -2.06 6.95
C THR A 136 -2.58 -0.72 6.27
N PHE A 137 -2.13 -0.60 5.03
CA PHE A 137 -2.49 0.52 4.16
C PHE A 137 -3.63 0.08 3.24
N ALA A 138 -4.69 0.88 3.16
CA ALA A 138 -5.87 0.55 2.37
C ALA A 138 -6.26 1.69 1.43
N LEU A 139 -6.19 1.40 0.12
CA LEU A 139 -6.67 2.23 -0.96
C LEU A 139 -8.14 1.93 -1.23
N SER A 140 -8.99 2.95 -1.22
CA SER A 140 -10.41 2.86 -1.58
C SER A 140 -10.68 3.72 -2.82
N LEU A 141 -11.26 3.12 -3.85
CA LEU A 141 -11.53 3.79 -5.13
C LEU A 141 -13.00 3.61 -5.53
N PRO A 142 -13.68 4.68 -6.00
CA PRO A 142 -15.00 4.55 -6.59
C PRO A 142 -14.91 3.81 -7.93
N LEU A 143 -15.97 3.09 -8.30
CA LEU A 143 -16.04 2.36 -9.58
C LEU A 143 -15.86 3.24 -10.83
N ARG A 144 -16.19 4.53 -10.71
CA ARG A 144 -16.03 5.55 -11.74
C ARG A 144 -15.61 6.84 -11.07
N LEU A 145 -14.64 7.52 -11.66
CA LEU A 145 -14.27 8.88 -11.27
C LEU A 145 -15.49 9.80 -11.40
N ARG A 146 -15.63 10.74 -10.46
CA ARG A 146 -16.62 11.80 -10.60
C ARG A 146 -16.09 12.70 -11.70
N ARG A 147 -16.78 12.78 -12.84
CA ARG A 147 -16.46 13.80 -13.85
C ARG A 147 -16.65 15.16 -13.16
N ARG A 148 -15.55 15.87 -12.89
CA ARG A 148 -15.58 17.29 -12.59
C ARG A 148 -15.78 18.07 -13.88
#